data_AF-A0A0H3GEP9-F1
#
_entry.id   AF-A0A0H3GEP9-F1
#
_cell.length_a   1.000
_cell.length_b   1.000
_cell.length_c   1.000
_cell.angle_alpha   90.00
_cell.angle_beta   90.00
_cell.angle_gamma   90.00
#
_symmetry.space_group_name_H-M   'P 1'
#
loop_
_entity.id
_entity.type
_entity.pdbx_description
1 polymer ?
#
loop_
_entity_poly.entity_id
_entity_poly.type
_entity_poly.pdbx_seq_one_letter_code
_entity_poly.pdbx_strand_id
1 'polypeptide(L)'
;MGNWQQKWESWRDMTAAMQQEIKIEAAEKVTSYIKNDQFEEAINVIRQTENLLNELDFETKMNRVEEQLQAFTSDQEAAKSFEASQLQNIEKPSTKVSFDLSHVKSEAINQFTKRDFNLVDSNDTHMQFLKGNRNFYMDIFNPEESEEYHYANLDEKCQYKNIGFICQNDAAAEIATKLTNEWLETLEAPKKKFLTVNIANLNAMKQNPEVLFQ
;
A
#
# COMPACT_ATOMS: atom_id res chain seq x y z
N MET A 1 32.41 6.59 -4.07
CA MET A 1 31.54 5.40 -3.96
C MET A 1 30.54 5.68 -2.84
N GLY A 2 29.26 5.45 -3.08
CA GLY A 2 28.20 5.79 -2.11
C GLY A 2 28.30 4.92 -0.86
N ASN A 3 27.94 5.48 0.30
CA ASN A 3 27.88 4.79 1.60
C ASN A 3 27.13 3.43 1.53
N TRP A 4 26.17 3.29 0.62
CA TRP A 4 25.43 2.06 0.41
C TRP A 4 26.23 0.95 -0.31
N GLN A 5 27.12 1.30 -1.25
CA GLN A 5 27.91 0.34 -2.03
C GLN A 5 28.91 -0.40 -1.15
N GLN A 6 29.58 0.34 -0.25
CA GLN A 6 30.51 -0.24 0.71
C GLN A 6 29.80 -1.13 1.75
N LYS A 7 28.63 -0.70 2.23
CA LYS A 7 27.80 -1.52 3.12
C LYS A 7 27.33 -2.81 2.45
N TRP A 8 27.02 -2.73 1.16
CA TRP A 8 26.63 -3.86 0.34
C TRP A 8 27.75 -4.88 0.15
N GLU A 9 28.94 -4.42 -0.28
CA GLU A 9 30.12 -5.28 -0.44
C GLU A 9 30.47 -5.97 0.88
N SER A 10 30.48 -5.22 2.00
CA SER A 10 30.73 -5.79 3.32
C SER A 10 29.72 -6.86 3.73
N TRP A 11 28.44 -6.70 3.36
CA TRP A 11 27.39 -7.67 3.69
C TRP A 11 27.48 -8.92 2.82
N ARG A 12 27.79 -8.76 1.53
CA ARG A 12 28.04 -9.87 0.61
C ARG A 12 29.22 -10.72 1.08
N ASP A 13 30.33 -10.07 1.42
CA ASP A 13 31.55 -10.75 1.85
C ASP A 13 31.33 -11.48 3.20
N MET A 14 30.57 -10.88 4.12
CA MET A 14 30.16 -11.52 5.37
C MET A 14 29.27 -12.75 5.14
N THR A 15 28.36 -12.69 4.17
CA THR A 15 27.47 -13.80 3.82
C THR A 15 28.25 -14.96 3.20
N ALA A 16 29.18 -14.66 2.30
CA ALA A 16 30.06 -15.67 1.71
C ALA A 16 30.92 -16.38 2.77
N ALA A 17 31.44 -15.63 3.73
CA ALA A 17 32.16 -16.19 4.88
C ALA A 17 31.27 -17.12 5.71
N MET A 18 30.04 -16.70 6.01
CA MET A 18 29.08 -17.52 6.76
C MET A 18 28.71 -18.81 6.04
N GLN A 19 28.47 -18.77 4.73
CA GLN A 19 28.22 -19.97 3.93
C GLN A 19 29.42 -20.95 3.98
N GLN A 20 30.65 -20.43 3.97
CA GLN A 20 31.84 -21.26 4.04
C GLN A 20 32.00 -21.91 5.41
N GLU A 21 31.75 -21.18 6.51
CA GLU A 21 31.76 -21.72 7.87
C GLU A 21 30.71 -22.84 8.04
N ILE A 22 29.49 -22.61 7.55
CA ILE A 22 28.41 -23.62 7.59
C ILE A 22 28.82 -24.91 6.85
N LYS A 23 29.46 -24.79 5.68
CA LYS A 23 29.95 -25.95 4.92
C LYS A 23 31.04 -26.72 5.66
N ILE A 24 31.97 -26.01 6.30
CA ILE A 24 33.05 -26.62 7.09
C ILE A 24 32.47 -27.37 8.28
N GLU A 25 31.60 -26.73 9.07
CA GLU A 25 30.97 -27.35 10.23
C GLU A 25 30.12 -28.57 9.85
N ALA A 26 29.37 -28.47 8.74
CA ALA A 26 28.60 -29.59 8.21
C ALA A 26 29.50 -30.75 7.78
N ALA A 27 30.62 -30.48 7.10
CA ALA A 27 31.56 -31.50 6.67
C ALA A 27 32.22 -32.22 7.87
N GLU A 28 32.55 -31.48 8.93
CA GLU A 28 33.06 -32.06 10.18
C GLU A 28 32.02 -32.97 10.84
N LYS A 29 30.77 -32.52 10.96
CA LYS A 29 29.66 -33.31 11.52
C LYS A 29 29.37 -34.56 10.69
N VAL A 30 29.28 -34.44 9.37
CA VAL A 30 29.10 -35.57 8.45
C VAL A 30 30.24 -36.57 8.58
N THR A 31 31.48 -36.10 8.65
CA THR A 31 32.65 -36.97 8.84
C THR A 31 32.59 -37.72 10.17
N SER A 32 32.16 -37.05 11.25
CA SER A 32 31.97 -37.67 12.57
C SER A 32 30.89 -38.76 12.52
N TYR A 33 29.74 -38.48 11.91
CA TYR A 33 28.64 -39.44 11.77
C TYR A 33 29.03 -40.65 10.91
N ILE A 34 29.73 -40.44 9.79
CA ILE A 34 30.23 -41.53 8.94
C ILE A 34 31.22 -42.41 9.70
N LYS A 35 32.12 -41.83 10.50
CA LYS A 35 33.08 -42.60 11.32
C LYS A 35 32.42 -43.46 12.40
N ASN A 36 31.18 -43.13 12.78
CA ASN A 36 30.41 -43.83 13.80
C ASN A 36 29.30 -44.72 13.18
N ASP A 37 29.34 -44.98 11.86
CA ASP A 37 28.32 -45.74 11.11
C ASP A 37 26.89 -45.16 11.19
N GLN A 38 26.76 -43.86 11.51
CA GLN A 38 25.51 -43.12 11.63
C GLN A 38 25.12 -42.45 10.31
N PHE A 39 24.81 -43.26 9.29
CA PHE A 39 24.57 -42.76 7.93
C PHE A 39 23.28 -41.95 7.79
N GLU A 40 22.22 -42.27 8.52
CA GLU A 40 20.97 -41.51 8.48
C GLU A 40 21.15 -40.09 9.02
N GLU A 41 21.89 -39.96 10.12
CA GLU A 41 22.24 -38.68 10.71
C GLU A 41 23.14 -37.85 9.80
N ALA A 42 24.10 -38.48 9.12
CA ALA A 42 24.93 -37.82 8.11
C ALA A 42 24.08 -37.27 6.94
N ILE A 43 23.13 -38.06 6.43
CA ILE A 43 22.22 -37.62 5.36
C ILE A 43 21.32 -36.47 5.83
N ASN A 44 20.83 -36.54 7.07
CA ASN A 44 19.99 -35.47 7.62
C ASN A 44 20.75 -34.16 7.77
N VAL A 45 22.02 -34.20 8.21
CA VAL A 45 22.88 -33.01 8.27
C VAL A 45 23.12 -32.43 6.88
N ILE A 46 23.43 -33.25 5.87
CA ILE A 46 23.59 -32.79 4.49
C ILE A 46 22.34 -32.05 4.01
N ARG A 47 21.15 -32.64 4.20
CA ARG A 47 19.88 -32.03 3.79
C ARG A 47 19.58 -30.72 4.52
N GLN A 48 19.86 -30.67 5.82
CA GLN A 48 19.68 -29.44 6.61
C GLN A 48 20.62 -28.33 6.14
N THR A 49 21.87 -28.67 5.85
CA THR A 49 22.87 -27.75 5.32
C THR A 49 22.50 -27.26 3.93
N GLU A 50 22.02 -28.12 3.03
CA GLU A 50 21.54 -27.72 1.71
C GLU A 50 20.38 -26.72 1.78
N ASN A 51 19.39 -26.98 2.65
CA ASN A 51 18.28 -26.07 2.86
C ASN A 51 18.74 -24.71 3.39
N LEU A 52 19.63 -24.70 4.39
CA LEU A 52 20.17 -23.47 4.97
C LEU A 52 20.99 -22.67 3.95
N LEU A 53 21.81 -23.34 3.14
CA LEU A 53 22.59 -22.69 2.08
C LEU A 53 21.68 -22.12 0.99
N ASN A 54 20.59 -22.79 0.62
CA ASN A 54 19.60 -22.27 -0.33
C ASN A 54 18.85 -21.04 0.22
N GLU A 55 18.59 -21.00 1.53
CA GLU A 55 18.03 -19.81 2.17
C GLU A 55 19.01 -18.64 2.15
N LEU A 56 20.30 -18.92 2.35
CA LEU A 56 21.41 -17.97 2.34
C LEU A 56 21.95 -17.66 0.93
N ASP A 57 21.44 -18.27 -0.14
CA ASP A 57 21.87 -17.98 -1.51
C ASP A 57 21.24 -16.66 -1.99
N PHE A 58 21.80 -15.57 -1.48
CA PHE A 58 21.42 -14.22 -1.82
C PHE A 58 21.89 -13.81 -3.21
N GLU A 59 22.91 -14.46 -3.78
CA GLU A 59 23.41 -14.15 -5.12
C GLU A 59 22.36 -14.53 -6.17
N THR A 60 21.77 -15.72 -6.06
CA THR A 60 20.65 -16.13 -6.91
C THR A 60 19.41 -15.24 -6.70
N LYS A 61 19.10 -14.88 -5.45
CA LYS A 61 17.95 -13.99 -5.15
C LYS A 61 18.19 -12.56 -5.66
N MET A 62 19.42 -12.07 -5.62
CA MET A 62 19.79 -10.73 -6.07
C MET A 62 19.86 -10.65 -7.59
N ASN A 63 20.45 -11.65 -8.26
CA ASN A 63 20.43 -11.74 -9.73
C ASN A 63 18.99 -11.71 -10.24
N ARG A 64 18.05 -12.37 -9.55
CA ARG A 64 16.63 -12.29 -9.87
C ARG A 64 16.03 -10.90 -9.68
N VAL A 65 16.45 -10.16 -8.65
CA VAL A 65 16.02 -8.77 -8.44
C VAL A 65 16.62 -7.84 -9.50
N GLU A 66 17.89 -8.02 -9.87
CA GLU A 66 18.55 -7.29 -10.95
C GLU A 66 17.89 -7.58 -12.30
N GLU A 67 17.57 -8.82 -12.62
CA GLU A 67 16.80 -9.20 -13.81
C GLU A 67 15.41 -8.54 -13.82
N GLN A 68 14.72 -8.49 -12.68
CA GLN A 68 13.42 -7.82 -12.56
C GLN A 68 13.53 -6.30 -12.73
N LEU A 69 14.57 -5.68 -12.17
CA LEU A 69 14.85 -4.25 -12.34
C LEU A 69 15.27 -3.91 -13.77
N GLN A 70 16.05 -4.79 -14.42
CA GLN A 70 16.46 -4.65 -15.81
C GLN A 70 15.28 -4.83 -16.76
N ALA A 71 14.38 -5.78 -16.49
CA ALA A 71 13.12 -5.92 -17.24
C ALA A 71 12.25 -4.66 -17.07
N PHE A 72 12.10 -4.17 -15.84
CA PHE A 72 11.36 -2.94 -15.55
C PHE A 72 11.94 -1.69 -16.23
N THR A 73 13.27 -1.56 -16.28
CA THR A 73 13.93 -0.44 -16.98
C THR A 73 13.86 -0.59 -18.49
N SER A 74 13.97 -1.81 -19.02
CA SER A 74 13.79 -2.09 -20.46
C SER A 74 12.37 -1.79 -20.91
N ASP A 75 11.36 -2.09 -20.09
CA ASP A 75 9.96 -1.72 -20.33
C ASP A 75 9.75 -0.20 -20.26
N GLN A 76 10.50 0.53 -19.42
CA GLN A 76 10.51 2.00 -19.40
C GLN A 76 11.23 2.63 -20.60
N GLU A 77 12.31 2.03 -21.10
CA GLU A 77 13.04 2.51 -22.28
C GLU A 77 12.26 2.24 -23.58
N ALA A 78 11.57 1.09 -23.67
CA ALA A 78 10.60 0.83 -24.74
C ALA A 78 9.44 1.84 -24.74
N ALA A 79 9.12 2.45 -23.58
CA ALA A 79 8.15 3.53 -23.44
C ALA A 79 8.73 4.94 -23.72
N LYS A 80 10.01 5.08 -24.09
CA LYS A 80 10.63 6.38 -24.39
C LYS A 80 11.38 6.40 -25.73
N SER A 81 10.63 6.69 -26.78
CA SER A 81 11.11 7.55 -27.88
C SER A 81 9.95 8.42 -28.38
N PHE A 82 9.74 9.54 -27.70
CA PHE A 82 8.81 10.57 -28.16
C PHE A 82 9.63 11.82 -28.50
N GLU A 83 9.70 12.14 -29.81
CA GLU A 83 10.35 13.35 -30.30
C GLU A 83 9.46 14.57 -30.05
N ALA A 84 10.03 15.62 -29.45
CA ALA A 84 9.33 16.86 -29.09
C ALA A 84 8.71 17.62 -30.29
N SER A 85 9.03 17.21 -31.52
CA SER A 85 8.47 17.70 -32.79
C SER A 85 7.03 17.24 -33.06
N GLN A 86 6.49 16.25 -32.34
CA GLN A 86 5.12 15.74 -32.54
C GLN A 86 4.04 16.48 -31.73
N LEU A 87 4.40 17.51 -30.95
CA LEU A 87 3.52 18.14 -29.95
C LEU A 87 2.64 19.31 -30.43
N GLN A 88 2.61 19.66 -31.71
CA GLN A 88 1.85 20.85 -32.12
C GLN A 88 0.33 20.68 -32.24
N ASN A 89 -0.23 19.46 -32.16
CA ASN A 89 -1.70 19.25 -32.30
C ASN A 89 -2.27 18.07 -31.51
N ILE A 90 -1.75 17.78 -30.31
CA ILE A 90 -2.29 16.69 -29.48
C ILE A 90 -2.85 17.28 -28.18
N GLU A 91 -4.18 17.31 -28.07
CA GLU A 91 -4.88 17.50 -26.79
C GLU A 91 -4.31 16.52 -25.75
N LYS A 92 -3.99 17.06 -24.56
CA LYS A 92 -3.46 16.32 -23.41
C LYS A 92 -4.14 14.94 -23.28
N PRO A 93 -3.40 13.81 -23.36
CA PRO A 93 -3.96 12.54 -22.94
C PRO A 93 -4.10 12.59 -21.41
N SER A 94 -5.35 12.57 -20.94
CA SER A 94 -5.69 12.26 -19.56
C SER A 94 -5.15 10.85 -19.28
N THR A 95 -4.02 10.73 -18.58
CA THR A 95 -3.67 9.48 -17.92
C THR A 95 -4.72 9.25 -16.86
N LYS A 96 -5.78 8.50 -17.21
CA LYS A 96 -6.68 7.88 -16.24
C LYS A 96 -5.85 6.91 -15.41
N VAL A 97 -5.30 7.40 -14.31
CA VAL A 97 -4.94 6.56 -13.18
C VAL A 97 -6.26 5.95 -12.73
N SER A 98 -6.53 4.72 -13.15
CA SER A 98 -7.72 3.96 -12.74
C SER A 98 -7.86 4.08 -11.22
N PHE A 99 -8.97 4.64 -10.76
CA PHE A 99 -9.28 4.73 -9.34
C PHE A 99 -9.34 3.32 -8.74
N ASP A 100 -8.32 2.94 -7.95
CA ASP A 100 -8.27 1.63 -7.30
C ASP A 100 -9.00 1.68 -5.96
N LEU A 101 -10.29 1.35 -6.01
CA LEU A 101 -11.18 1.29 -4.85
C LEU A 101 -10.65 0.38 -3.74
N SER A 102 -10.03 -0.75 -4.09
CA SER A 102 -9.54 -1.75 -3.12
C SER A 102 -8.36 -1.22 -2.31
N HIS A 103 -7.45 -0.51 -2.99
CA HIS A 103 -6.32 0.15 -2.36
C HIS A 103 -6.76 1.31 -1.47
N VAL A 104 -7.69 2.15 -1.95
CA VAL A 104 -8.24 3.27 -1.17
C VAL A 104 -8.95 2.78 0.09
N LYS A 105 -9.74 1.70 0.00
CA LYS A 105 -10.40 1.08 1.15
C LYS A 105 -9.41 0.56 2.19
N SER A 106 -8.41 -0.20 1.74
CA SER A 106 -7.39 -0.77 2.62
C SER A 106 -6.59 0.31 3.34
N GLU A 107 -6.25 1.38 2.62
CA GLU A 107 -5.57 2.53 3.18
C GLU A 107 -6.43 3.27 4.20
N ALA A 108 -7.72 3.49 3.89
CA ALA A 108 -8.65 4.14 4.81
C ALA A 108 -8.72 3.38 6.15
N ILE A 109 -8.94 2.07 6.11
CA ILE A 109 -9.00 1.24 7.32
C ILE A 109 -7.71 1.42 8.14
N ASN A 110 -6.54 1.39 7.50
CA ASN A 110 -5.26 1.58 8.17
C ASN A 110 -5.15 2.96 8.85
N GLN A 111 -5.48 4.03 8.12
CA GLN A 111 -5.37 5.40 8.63
C GLN A 111 -6.35 5.69 9.77
N PHE A 112 -7.58 5.18 9.71
CA PHE A 112 -8.58 5.34 10.76
C PHE A 112 -8.23 4.50 12.00
N THR A 113 -7.77 3.26 11.82
CA THR A 113 -7.38 2.37 12.94
C THR A 113 -6.19 2.95 13.72
N LYS A 114 -5.23 3.58 13.04
CA LYS A 114 -4.11 4.32 13.69
C LYS A 114 -4.55 5.47 14.60
N ARG A 115 -5.82 5.88 14.53
CA ARG A 115 -6.39 7.05 15.23
C ARG A 115 -7.54 6.65 16.16
N ASP A 116 -7.51 5.41 16.64
CA ASP A 116 -8.48 4.82 17.57
C ASP A 116 -9.91 4.73 17.04
N PHE A 117 -10.08 4.61 15.72
CA PHE A 117 -11.37 4.22 15.15
C PHE A 117 -11.43 2.70 15.01
N ASN A 118 -12.53 2.11 15.47
CA ASN A 118 -12.84 0.71 15.25
C ASN A 118 -13.72 0.58 14.01
N LEU A 119 -13.34 -0.29 13.08
CA LEU A 119 -14.20 -0.65 11.96
C LEU A 119 -15.35 -1.53 12.48
N VAL A 120 -16.59 -1.09 12.25
CA VAL A 120 -17.80 -1.81 12.67
C VAL A 120 -18.39 -2.61 11.50
N ASP A 121 -18.47 -1.97 10.33
CA ASP A 121 -19.01 -2.57 9.11
C ASP A 121 -18.30 -1.97 7.88
N SER A 122 -18.23 -2.74 6.80
CA SER A 122 -17.72 -2.24 5.52
C SER A 122 -18.29 -3.02 4.33
N ASN A 123 -18.70 -2.31 3.29
CA ASN A 123 -18.97 -2.87 1.97
C ASN A 123 -18.02 -2.25 0.93
N ASP A 124 -18.29 -2.37 -0.36
CA ASP A 124 -17.37 -1.96 -1.43
C ASP A 124 -16.94 -0.48 -1.33
N THR A 125 -17.88 0.42 -1.07
CA THR A 125 -17.63 1.86 -0.99
C THR A 125 -17.91 2.45 0.39
N HIS A 126 -18.73 1.79 1.20
CA HIS A 126 -19.16 2.25 2.51
C HIS A 126 -18.32 1.66 3.64
N MET A 127 -18.04 2.48 4.64
CA MET A 127 -17.40 2.07 5.89
C MET A 127 -18.06 2.74 7.08
N GLN A 128 -18.40 1.93 8.09
CA GLN A 128 -18.83 2.40 9.39
C GLN A 128 -17.68 2.30 10.39
N PHE A 129 -17.31 3.43 10.98
CA PHE A 129 -16.33 3.50 12.05
C PHE A 129 -16.95 3.94 13.38
N LEU A 130 -16.42 3.41 14.48
CA LEU A 130 -16.76 3.80 15.84
C LEU A 130 -15.55 4.44 16.53
N LYS A 131 -15.71 5.65 17.05
CA LYS A 131 -14.73 6.30 17.92
C LYS A 131 -15.40 6.82 19.19
N GLY A 132 -14.98 6.29 20.34
CA GLY A 132 -15.72 6.46 21.59
C GLY A 132 -17.15 5.94 21.44
N ASN A 133 -18.15 6.80 21.65
CA ASN A 133 -19.58 6.47 21.49
C ASN A 133 -20.20 7.08 20.22
N ARG A 134 -19.40 7.43 19.21
CA ARG A 134 -19.86 8.07 17.97
C ARG A 134 -19.61 7.18 16.76
N ASN A 135 -20.67 6.92 16.00
CA ASN A 135 -20.61 6.25 14.71
C ASN A 135 -20.35 7.28 13.60
N PHE A 136 -19.49 6.90 12.66
CA PHE A 136 -19.12 7.65 11.47
C PHE A 136 -19.41 6.78 10.25
N TYR A 137 -20.26 7.28 9.37
CA TYR A 137 -20.72 6.59 8.16
C TYR A 137 -20.04 7.24 6.97
N MET A 138 -18.97 6.63 6.48
CA MET A 138 -18.06 7.24 5.51
C MET A 138 -18.09 6.46 4.20
N ASP A 139 -18.24 7.16 3.08
CA ASP A 139 -18.19 6.58 1.75
C ASP A 139 -16.90 6.95 1.04
N ILE A 140 -16.31 6.01 0.30
CA ILE A 140 -15.14 6.29 -0.53
C ILE A 140 -15.57 7.20 -1.69
N PHE A 141 -14.90 8.34 -1.82
CA PHE A 141 -15.18 9.29 -2.87
C PHE A 141 -14.49 8.87 -4.18
N ASN A 142 -15.30 8.53 -5.18
CA ASN A 142 -14.84 8.27 -6.54
C ASN A 142 -15.08 9.52 -7.41
N PRO A 143 -14.04 10.29 -7.79
CA PRO A 143 -14.19 11.50 -8.59
C PRO A 143 -14.65 11.24 -10.04
N GLU A 144 -14.70 9.99 -10.49
CA GLU A 144 -15.22 9.62 -11.81
C GLU A 144 -16.75 9.45 -11.83
N GLU A 145 -17.40 9.40 -10.66
CA GLU A 145 -18.86 9.30 -10.57
C GLU A 145 -19.53 10.66 -10.80
N SER A 146 -20.81 10.61 -11.20
CA SER A 146 -21.63 11.81 -11.40
C SER A 146 -21.95 12.53 -10.08
N GLU A 147 -22.19 13.84 -10.16
CA GLU A 147 -22.62 14.64 -8.99
C GLU A 147 -23.92 14.10 -8.39
N GLU A 148 -24.86 13.65 -9.23
CA GLU A 148 -26.12 13.05 -8.79
C GLU A 148 -25.90 11.76 -7.99
N TYR A 149 -24.91 10.96 -8.35
CA TYR A 149 -24.55 9.76 -7.59
C TYR A 149 -24.06 10.13 -6.18
N HIS A 150 -23.21 11.16 -6.07
CA HIS A 150 -22.72 11.63 -4.77
C HIS A 150 -23.83 12.24 -3.91
N TYR A 151 -24.78 12.96 -4.52
CA TYR A 151 -25.94 13.50 -3.81
C TYR A 151 -26.88 12.40 -3.31
N ALA A 152 -27.13 11.38 -4.12
CA ALA A 152 -27.95 10.23 -3.72
C ALA A 152 -27.35 9.51 -2.50
N ASN A 153 -26.02 9.33 -2.46
CA ASN A 153 -25.34 8.75 -1.31
C ASN A 153 -25.50 9.61 -0.05
N LEU A 154 -25.32 10.92 -0.15
CA LEU A 154 -25.52 11.84 0.97
C LEU A 154 -26.97 11.84 1.46
N ASP A 155 -27.95 11.79 0.56
CA ASP A 155 -29.38 11.71 0.89
C ASP A 155 -29.72 10.40 1.62
N GLU A 156 -29.19 9.26 1.20
CA GLU A 156 -29.40 7.97 1.89
C GLU A 156 -28.88 8.02 3.34
N LYS A 157 -27.72 8.66 3.53
CA LYS A 157 -27.04 8.74 4.83
C LYS A 157 -27.49 9.92 5.68
N CYS A 158 -28.30 10.86 5.16
CA CYS A 158 -28.70 12.08 5.87
C CYS A 158 -29.48 11.84 7.18
N GLN A 159 -30.00 10.62 7.37
CA GLN A 159 -30.61 10.15 8.62
C GLN A 159 -29.61 9.98 9.78
N TYR A 160 -28.31 9.88 9.48
CA TYR A 160 -27.26 9.71 10.47
C TYR A 160 -26.61 11.04 10.86
N LYS A 161 -26.00 11.07 12.04
CA LYS A 161 -25.39 12.28 12.59
C LYS A 161 -24.02 12.63 11.99
N ASN A 162 -23.13 11.63 11.85
CA ASN A 162 -21.79 11.84 11.29
C ASN A 162 -21.67 11.04 10.01
N ILE A 163 -21.74 11.73 8.88
CA ILE A 163 -21.56 11.14 7.55
C ILE A 163 -20.33 11.75 6.91
N GLY A 164 -19.91 11.26 5.76
CA GLY A 164 -18.79 11.88 5.07
C GLY A 164 -18.20 11.09 3.93
N PHE A 165 -17.14 11.67 3.38
CA PHE A 165 -16.39 11.10 2.29
C PHE A 165 -14.94 10.83 2.67
N ILE A 166 -14.39 9.74 2.14
CA ILE A 166 -12.98 9.39 2.21
C ILE A 166 -12.37 9.63 0.84
N CYS A 167 -11.49 10.62 0.77
CA CYS A 167 -10.86 11.12 -0.43
C CYS A 167 -9.40 10.65 -0.47
N GLN A 168 -8.94 10.21 -1.65
CA GLN A 168 -7.57 9.74 -1.83
C GLN A 168 -6.54 10.86 -1.70
N ASN A 169 -6.87 12.07 -2.16
CA ASN A 169 -5.94 13.20 -2.27
C ASN A 169 -6.67 14.55 -2.13
N ASP A 170 -5.90 15.65 -2.16
CA ASP A 170 -6.42 17.01 -1.99
C ASP A 170 -7.43 17.41 -3.08
N ALA A 171 -7.16 17.05 -4.35
CA ALA A 171 -8.08 17.35 -5.45
C ALA A 171 -9.45 16.69 -5.26
N ALA A 172 -9.46 15.41 -4.86
CA ALA A 172 -10.71 14.70 -4.54
C ALA A 172 -11.41 15.31 -3.33
N ALA A 173 -10.66 15.74 -2.31
CA ALA A 173 -11.22 16.39 -1.12
C ALA A 173 -11.84 17.76 -1.43
N GLU A 174 -11.23 18.56 -2.30
CA GLU A 174 -11.78 19.83 -2.77
C GLU A 174 -13.10 19.63 -3.52
N ILE A 175 -13.17 18.65 -4.43
CA ILE A 175 -14.39 18.31 -5.17
C ILE A 175 -15.47 17.83 -4.21
N ALA A 176 -15.15 16.87 -3.32
CA ALA A 176 -16.10 16.34 -2.34
C ALA A 176 -16.63 17.44 -1.40
N THR A 177 -15.78 18.39 -0.99
CA THR A 177 -16.16 19.54 -0.18
C THR A 177 -17.12 20.45 -0.93
N LYS A 178 -16.81 20.76 -2.20
CA LYS A 178 -17.68 21.58 -3.05
C LYS A 178 -19.07 20.94 -3.21
N LEU A 179 -19.12 19.67 -3.59
CA LEU A 179 -20.36 18.91 -3.75
C LEU A 179 -21.14 18.84 -2.43
N THR A 180 -20.46 18.60 -1.31
CA THR A 180 -21.09 18.57 0.01
C THR A 180 -21.74 19.91 0.34
N ASN A 181 -21.06 21.03 0.06
CA ASN A 181 -21.61 22.36 0.33
C ASN A 181 -22.83 22.66 -0.55
N GLU A 182 -22.74 22.35 -1.85
CA GLU A 182 -23.86 22.50 -2.79
C GLU A 182 -25.06 21.64 -2.36
N TRP A 183 -24.84 20.37 -2.01
CA TRP A 183 -25.89 19.51 -1.47
C TRP A 183 -26.48 20.05 -0.16
N LEU A 184 -25.63 20.52 0.76
CA LEU A 184 -26.08 21.11 2.01
C LEU A 184 -27.00 22.30 1.75
N GLU A 185 -26.82 23.10 0.70
CA GLU A 185 -27.72 24.22 0.36
C GLU A 185 -29.14 23.74 0.06
N THR A 186 -29.30 22.56 -0.55
CA THR A 186 -30.60 21.98 -0.93
C THR A 186 -31.43 21.49 0.27
N LEU A 187 -30.80 21.21 1.41
CA LEU A 187 -31.49 20.67 2.58
C LEU A 187 -32.29 21.73 3.35
N GLU A 188 -33.32 21.29 4.08
CA GLU A 188 -34.02 22.15 5.04
C GLU A 188 -33.17 22.43 6.28
N ALA A 189 -33.28 23.64 6.84
CA ALA A 189 -32.49 24.07 8.01
C ALA A 189 -32.54 23.13 9.23
N PRO A 190 -33.67 22.49 9.58
CA PRO A 190 -33.72 21.54 10.70
C PRO A 190 -32.85 20.30 10.48
N LYS A 191 -32.73 19.81 9.24
CA LYS A 191 -31.90 18.64 8.89
C LYS A 191 -30.41 18.98 8.99
N LYS A 192 -30.00 20.16 8.50
CA LYS A 192 -28.60 20.62 8.57
C LYS A 192 -28.09 20.74 10.01
N LYS A 193 -28.94 21.17 10.95
CA LYS A 193 -28.55 21.48 12.33
C LYS A 193 -27.95 20.28 13.09
N PHE A 194 -28.38 19.06 12.76
CA PHE A 194 -27.95 17.85 13.47
C PHE A 194 -26.98 16.99 12.67
N LEU A 195 -26.63 17.43 11.46
CA LEU A 195 -25.75 16.72 10.55
C LEU A 195 -24.32 17.25 10.69
N THR A 196 -23.35 16.35 10.70
CA THR A 196 -21.93 16.65 10.58
C THR A 196 -21.40 15.87 9.40
N VAL A 197 -20.98 16.59 8.35
CA VAL A 197 -20.34 15.99 7.18
C VAL A 197 -18.84 16.10 7.35
N ASN A 198 -18.13 14.98 7.22
CA ASN A 198 -16.71 14.86 7.47
C ASN A 198 -16.00 14.54 6.16
N ILE A 199 -14.94 15.29 5.82
CA ILE A 199 -14.12 15.00 4.64
C ILE A 199 -12.76 14.49 5.12
N ALA A 200 -12.47 13.21 4.91
CA ALA A 200 -11.21 12.59 5.28
C ALA A 200 -10.30 12.53 4.06
N ASN A 201 -9.09 13.08 4.15
CA ASN A 201 -8.10 13.05 3.08
C ASN A 201 -6.95 12.11 3.46
N LEU A 202 -6.86 10.97 2.76
CA LEU A 202 -5.89 9.93 3.09
C LEU A 202 -4.44 10.39 2.92
N ASN A 203 -4.13 11.23 1.92
CA ASN A 203 -2.78 11.78 1.76
C ASN A 203 -2.41 12.72 2.91
N ALA A 204 -3.31 13.60 3.32
CA ALA A 204 -3.09 14.49 4.45
C ALA A 204 -2.93 13.69 5.77
N MET A 205 -3.77 12.66 5.96
CA MET A 205 -3.68 11.75 7.11
C MET A 205 -2.35 10.96 7.13
N LYS A 206 -1.81 10.57 5.98
CA LYS A 206 -0.49 9.93 5.91
C LYS A 206 0.64 10.85 6.36
N GLN A 207 0.57 12.12 5.95
CA GLN A 207 1.61 13.10 6.23
C GLN A 207 1.56 13.63 7.66
N ASN A 208 0.36 13.73 8.24
CA ASN A 208 0.17 14.22 9.60
C ASN A 208 -0.80 13.33 10.41
N PRO A 209 -0.32 12.66 11.48
CA PRO A 209 -1.14 11.82 12.36
C PRO A 209 -2.31 12.56 13.03
N GLU A 210 -2.16 13.86 13.27
CA GLU A 210 -3.16 14.68 13.97
C GLU A 210 -4.32 15.10 13.06
N VAL A 211 -4.13 15.06 11.74
CA VAL A 211 -5.18 15.38 10.77
C VAL A 211 -6.16 14.21 10.69
N LEU A 212 -7.45 14.53 10.72
CA LEU A 212 -8.55 13.56 10.75
C LEU A 212 -9.64 13.89 9.73
N PHE A 213 -10.22 15.07 9.84
CA PHE A 213 -11.20 15.60 8.91
C PHE A 213 -10.85 17.04 8.57
N GLN A 214 -11.22 17.47 7.37
CA GLN A 214 -11.17 18.87 6.93
C GLN A 214 -12.48 19.58 7.28
#